data_AF-Q928E7-F1
#
_entry.id   AF-Q928E7-F1
#
_cell.length_a   1.000
_cell.length_b   1.000
_cell.length_c   1.000
_cell.angle_alpha   90.00
_cell.angle_beta   90.00
_cell.angle_gamma   90.00
#
_symmetry.space_group_name_H-M   'P 1'
#
loop_
_entity.id
_entity.type
_entity.pdbx_description
1 polymer ?
#
loop_
_entity_poly.entity_id
_entity_poly.type
_entity_poly.pdbx_seq_one_letter_code
_entity_poly.pdbx_strand_id
1 'polypeptide(L)'
;MFKVDHNDVFTNGVENGTYEVVLYNANEDATKNGAEFINIDLIIRNDVNQKFQNAHIFHRVWKAKATNEYSQTALNTIAKAIQLPNGKDYNTLDELLKDLLTKTCQVTVKNEESEYNGQIYKNLNVKAWAESKITGPLQHVFKKKDAEPMPEINESNLPF
;
A
#
# COMPACT_ATOMS: atom_id res chain seq x y z
N MET A 1 3.52 -34.27 0.79
CA MET A 1 4.97 -34.39 0.47
C MET A 1 5.56 -33.01 0.63
N PHE A 2 6.58 -32.86 1.48
CA PHE A 2 7.24 -31.57 1.73
C PHE A 2 8.46 -31.46 0.82
N LYS A 3 8.57 -30.37 0.05
CA LYS A 3 9.71 -30.08 -0.83
C LYS A 3 10.38 -28.81 -0.34
N VAL A 4 11.67 -28.90 -0.02
CA VAL A 4 12.48 -27.73 0.30
C VAL A 4 12.69 -26.95 -1.00
N ASP A 5 12.26 -25.69 -1.03
CA ASP A 5 12.49 -24.76 -2.14
C ASP A 5 13.37 -23.61 -1.65
N HIS A 6 14.64 -23.61 -2.03
CA HIS A 6 15.57 -22.55 -1.68
C HIS A 6 15.31 -21.22 -2.44
N ASN A 7 14.35 -21.21 -3.38
CA ASN A 7 13.82 -19.96 -3.94
C ASN A 7 12.73 -19.34 -3.05
N ASP A 8 12.19 -20.09 -2.08
CA ASP A 8 11.20 -19.63 -1.10
C ASP A 8 11.88 -19.47 0.28
N VAL A 9 12.78 -18.49 0.36
CA VAL A 9 13.50 -18.12 1.59
C VAL A 9 13.05 -16.74 2.04
N PHE A 10 13.16 -16.44 3.34
CA PHE A 10 13.00 -15.07 3.83
C PHE A 10 14.08 -14.18 3.20
N THR A 11 13.73 -13.49 2.12
CA THR A 11 14.56 -12.44 1.52
C THR A 11 14.28 -11.11 2.21
N ASN A 12 15.32 -10.32 2.43
CA ASN A 12 15.22 -8.96 2.95
C ASN A 12 14.33 -8.07 2.06
N GLY A 13 13.03 -8.03 2.34
CA GLY A 13 12.07 -7.15 1.66
C GLY A 13 11.81 -7.48 0.19
N VAL A 14 10.96 -6.67 -0.44
CA VAL A 14 10.68 -6.73 -1.88
C VAL A 14 11.91 -6.21 -2.64
N GLU A 15 12.37 -6.96 -3.64
CA GLU A 15 13.49 -6.53 -4.50
C GLU A 15 13.13 -5.31 -5.37
N ASN A 16 14.16 -4.66 -5.93
CA ASN A 16 13.95 -3.63 -6.94
C ASN A 16 13.28 -4.25 -8.16
N GLY A 17 12.23 -3.62 -8.67
CA GLY A 17 11.50 -4.19 -9.80
C GLY A 17 10.20 -3.48 -10.07
N THR A 18 9.44 -4.05 -10.99
CA THR A 18 8.14 -3.58 -11.40
C THR A 18 7.10 -4.67 -11.13
N TYR A 19 6.05 -4.33 -10.39
CA TYR A 19 5.08 -5.28 -9.88
C TYR A 19 3.66 -4.87 -10.24
N GLU A 20 2.83 -5.87 -10.55
CA GLU A 20 1.39 -5.72 -10.64
C GLU A 20 0.81 -5.71 -9.23
N VAL A 21 0.11 -4.63 -8.88
CA VAL A 21 -0.40 -4.40 -7.54
C VAL A 21 -1.89 -4.11 -7.55
N VAL A 22 -2.52 -4.31 -6.40
CA VAL A 22 -3.86 -3.85 -6.09
C VAL A 22 -3.79 -2.83 -4.96
N LEU A 23 -4.54 -1.73 -5.08
CA LEU A 23 -4.68 -0.75 -4.01
C LEU A 23 -5.60 -1.33 -2.94
N TYR A 24 -5.00 -1.71 -1.81
CA TYR A 24 -5.69 -2.42 -0.74
C TYR A 24 -6.35 -1.46 0.26
N ASN A 25 -5.62 -0.41 0.64
CA ASN A 25 -6.11 0.61 1.56
C ASN A 25 -5.55 2.00 1.19
N ALA A 26 -6.33 3.03 1.47
CA ALA A 26 -5.95 4.43 1.28
C ALA A 26 -6.65 5.29 2.34
N ASN A 27 -5.87 5.98 3.17
CA ASN A 27 -6.42 6.82 4.25
C ASN A 27 -5.49 8.01 4.54
N GLU A 28 -6.04 9.09 5.08
CA GLU A 28 -5.23 10.13 5.71
C GLU A 28 -4.69 9.65 7.07
N ASP A 29 -3.46 10.06 7.39
CA ASP A 29 -2.77 9.76 8.64
C ASP A 29 -1.76 10.89 8.96
N ALA A 30 -1.19 10.88 10.16
CA ALA A 30 -0.19 11.84 10.57
C ALA A 30 0.94 11.19 11.35
N THR A 31 2.15 11.72 11.16
CA THR A 31 3.30 11.34 12.02
C THR A 31 3.05 11.75 13.47
N LYS A 32 3.82 11.20 14.40
CA LYS A 32 3.80 11.61 15.83
C LYS A 32 3.97 13.13 16.03
N ASN A 33 4.64 13.81 15.10
CA ASN A 33 4.89 15.24 15.15
C ASN A 33 3.85 16.05 14.34
N GLY A 34 2.73 15.45 13.92
CA GLY A 34 1.62 16.13 13.26
C GLY A 34 1.77 16.36 11.76
N ALA A 35 2.86 15.90 11.12
CA ALA A 35 2.96 15.99 9.66
C ALA A 35 1.98 15.00 9.00
N GLU A 36 0.97 15.54 8.31
CA GLU A 36 -0.11 14.81 7.64
C GLU A 36 0.32 14.24 6.28
N PHE A 37 -0.20 13.07 5.94
CA PHE A 37 0.01 12.40 4.67
C PHE A 37 -1.16 11.47 4.33
N ILE A 38 -1.34 11.21 3.04
CA ILE A 38 -2.17 10.08 2.59
C ILE A 38 -1.27 8.84 2.58
N ASN A 39 -1.69 7.81 3.30
CA ASN A 39 -1.07 6.49 3.28
C ASN A 39 -1.77 5.62 2.24
N ILE A 40 -1.01 5.12 1.26
CA ILE A 40 -1.49 4.19 0.25
C ILE A 40 -0.80 2.86 0.49
N ASP A 41 -1.61 1.85 0.75
CA ASP A 41 -1.17 0.47 0.94
C ASP A 41 -1.49 -0.36 -0.31
N LEU A 42 -0.43 -0.81 -0.98
CA LEU A 42 -0.49 -1.63 -2.18
C LEU A 42 -0.12 -3.06 -1.82
N ILE A 43 -0.84 -4.03 -2.39
CA ILE A 43 -0.47 -5.44 -2.28
C ILE A 43 -0.01 -5.95 -3.64
N ILE A 44 1.15 -6.61 -3.69
CA ILE A 44 1.60 -7.32 -4.88
C ILE A 44 0.64 -8.48 -5.16
N ARG A 45 0.03 -8.44 -6.34
CA ARG A 45 -1.04 -9.35 -6.76
C ARG A 45 -0.61 -10.81 -6.76
N ASN A 46 -1.38 -11.66 -6.06
CA ASN A 46 -1.17 -13.11 -5.98
C ASN A 46 -1.83 -13.89 -7.14
N ASP A 47 -2.66 -13.22 -7.93
CA ASP A 47 -3.29 -13.75 -9.15
C ASP A 47 -2.41 -13.57 -10.41
N VAL A 48 -1.24 -12.96 -10.28
CA VAL A 48 -0.27 -12.73 -11.36
C VAL A 48 1.00 -13.50 -11.04
N ASN A 49 1.56 -14.25 -11.99
CA ASN A 49 2.83 -14.97 -11.80
C ASN A 49 4.01 -13.98 -11.73
N GLN A 50 4.40 -13.60 -10.52
CA GLN A 50 5.47 -12.65 -10.23
C GLN A 50 6.06 -12.94 -8.84
N LYS A 51 7.23 -12.38 -8.53
CA LYS A 51 7.84 -12.51 -7.19
C LYS A 51 7.07 -11.69 -6.14
N PHE A 52 7.25 -12.03 -4.86
CA PHE A 52 6.77 -11.26 -3.70
C PHE A 52 5.24 -11.11 -3.61
N GLN A 53 4.47 -12.05 -4.16
CA GLN A 53 3.01 -12.06 -4.04
C GLN A 53 2.57 -11.91 -2.57
N ASN A 54 1.54 -11.09 -2.34
CA ASN A 54 1.01 -10.69 -1.02
C ASN A 54 1.91 -9.77 -0.19
N ALA A 55 3.09 -9.37 -0.68
CA ALA A 55 3.87 -8.35 0.01
C ALA A 55 3.21 -6.98 -0.11
N HIS A 56 3.30 -6.20 0.97
CA HIS A 56 2.79 -4.84 1.03
C HIS A 56 3.87 -3.84 0.56
N ILE A 57 3.45 -2.85 -0.22
CA ILE A 57 4.25 -1.70 -0.64
C ILE A 57 3.51 -0.45 -0.18
N PHE A 58 4.13 0.32 0.71
CA PHE A 58 3.55 1.56 1.23
C PHE A 58 4.05 2.77 0.44
N HIS A 59 3.13 3.65 0.06
CA HIS A 59 3.45 4.94 -0.55
C HIS A 59 2.77 6.06 0.23
N ARG A 60 3.51 7.13 0.49
CA ARG A 60 3.00 8.31 1.20
C ARG A 60 2.93 9.51 0.27
N VAL A 61 1.78 10.15 0.20
CA VAL A 61 1.62 11.48 -0.42
C VAL A 61 1.57 12.51 0.70
N TRP A 62 2.68 13.19 0.92
CA TRP A 62 2.81 14.16 2.00
C TRP A 62 2.03 15.45 1.71
N LYS A 63 1.35 15.97 2.73
CA LYS A 63 0.77 17.30 2.69
C LYS A 63 1.89 18.33 2.75
N ALA A 64 1.90 19.28 1.83
CA ALA A 64 2.94 20.29 1.78
C ALA A 64 2.79 21.25 2.96
N LYS A 65 3.87 21.43 3.74
CA LYS A 65 3.85 22.30 4.93
C LYS A 65 3.54 23.77 4.59
N ALA A 66 3.95 24.23 3.41
CA ALA A 66 3.80 25.63 3.02
C ALA A 66 2.38 25.99 2.59
N THR A 67 1.69 25.08 1.88
CA THR A 67 0.35 25.34 1.33
C THR A 67 -0.76 24.64 2.10
N ASN A 68 -0.42 23.68 2.96
CA ASN A 68 -1.36 22.78 3.62
C ASN A 68 -2.23 21.99 2.62
N GLU A 69 -1.66 21.65 1.46
CA GLU A 69 -2.35 20.92 0.39
C GLU A 69 -1.56 19.66 -0.01
N TYR A 70 -2.27 18.65 -0.50
CA TYR A 70 -1.66 17.48 -1.11
C TYR A 70 -1.17 17.78 -2.53
N SER A 71 -0.11 17.08 -2.96
CA SER A 71 0.38 17.21 -4.33
C SER A 71 -0.65 16.67 -5.33
N GLN A 72 -1.32 17.58 -6.05
CA GLN A 72 -2.25 17.22 -7.12
C GLN A 72 -1.56 16.36 -8.20
N THR A 73 -0.31 16.68 -8.54
CA THR A 73 0.46 15.87 -9.51
C THR A 73 0.64 14.43 -9.05
N ALA A 74 0.91 14.20 -7.75
CA ALA A 74 1.03 12.85 -7.20
C ALA A 74 -0.30 12.10 -7.27
N LEU A 75 -1.40 12.73 -6.83
CA LEU A 75 -2.74 12.16 -6.88
C LEU A 75 -3.19 11.85 -8.32
N ASN A 76 -2.97 12.78 -9.25
CA ASN A 76 -3.28 12.60 -10.68
C ASN A 76 -2.45 11.48 -11.31
N THR A 77 -1.18 11.32 -10.89
CA THR A 77 -0.32 10.23 -11.37
C THR A 77 -0.87 8.87 -10.95
N ILE A 78 -1.31 8.74 -9.69
CA ILE A 78 -1.94 7.52 -9.20
C ILE A 78 -3.27 7.30 -9.92
N ALA A 79 -4.15 8.30 -9.97
CA ALA A 79 -5.45 8.25 -10.62
C ALA A 79 -5.36 7.82 -12.10
N LYS A 80 -4.35 8.31 -12.82
CA LYS A 80 -4.06 7.88 -14.19
C LYS A 80 -3.65 6.41 -14.24
N ALA A 81 -2.75 5.96 -13.37
CA ALA A 81 -2.26 4.59 -13.37
C ALA A 81 -3.35 3.55 -13.04
N ILE A 82 -4.35 3.93 -12.24
CA ILE A 82 -5.53 3.10 -11.97
C ILE A 82 -6.70 3.36 -12.93
N GLN A 83 -6.48 4.17 -13.97
CA GLN A 83 -7.43 4.45 -15.05
C GLN A 83 -8.76 5.08 -14.57
N LEU A 84 -8.69 5.99 -13.59
CA LEU A 84 -9.84 6.83 -13.28
C LEU A 84 -10.19 7.73 -14.47
N PRO A 85 -11.49 7.97 -14.75
CA PRO A 85 -11.88 8.88 -15.82
C PRO A 85 -11.27 10.26 -15.61
N ASN A 86 -10.63 10.79 -16.65
CA ASN A 86 -10.10 12.14 -16.61
C ASN A 86 -11.26 13.15 -16.41
N GLY A 87 -11.08 14.11 -15.51
CA GLY A 87 -12.10 15.10 -15.16
C GLY A 87 -13.23 14.57 -14.26
N LYS A 88 -13.07 13.39 -13.65
CA LYS A 88 -14.00 12.95 -12.60
C LYS A 88 -13.86 13.83 -11.36
N ASP A 89 -14.96 14.43 -10.94
CA ASP A 89 -15.03 15.23 -9.73
C ASP A 89 -15.32 14.37 -8.49
N TYR A 90 -14.78 14.80 -7.35
CA TYR A 90 -15.03 14.23 -6.03
C TYR A 90 -15.39 15.36 -5.06
N ASN A 91 -16.39 15.13 -4.21
CA ASN A 91 -16.80 16.14 -3.22
C ASN A 91 -15.84 16.19 -2.03
N THR A 92 -15.20 15.06 -1.72
CA THR A 92 -14.28 14.93 -0.59
C THR A 92 -13.06 14.09 -0.97
N LEU A 93 -11.97 14.27 -0.23
CA LEU A 93 -10.79 13.42 -0.37
C LEU A 93 -11.12 11.95 -0.05
N ASP A 94 -11.94 11.68 0.96
CA ASP A 94 -12.38 10.33 1.32
C ASP A 94 -13.09 9.60 0.17
N GLU A 95 -13.92 10.31 -0.61
CA GLU A 95 -14.54 9.74 -1.82
C GLU A 95 -13.49 9.33 -2.86
N LEU A 96 -12.47 10.18 -3.09
CA LEU A 96 -11.35 9.84 -3.97
C LEU A 96 -10.61 8.60 -3.45
N LEU A 97 -10.23 8.58 -2.16
CA LEU A 97 -9.48 7.48 -1.56
C LEU A 97 -10.23 6.15 -1.60
N LYS A 98 -11.56 6.17 -1.41
CA LYS A 98 -12.42 4.98 -1.57
C LYS A 98 -12.45 4.47 -3.00
N ASP A 99 -12.46 5.34 -4.00
CA ASP A 99 -12.47 4.93 -5.41
C ASP A 99 -11.11 4.38 -5.89
N LEU A 100 -10.04 4.62 -5.12
CA LEU A 100 -8.75 3.99 -5.34
C LEU A 100 -8.77 2.49 -5.01
N LEU A 101 -9.60 2.07 -4.05
CA LEU A 101 -9.57 0.71 -3.50
C LEU A 101 -9.94 -0.33 -4.54
N THR A 102 -9.30 -1.50 -4.47
CA THR A 102 -9.46 -2.65 -5.38
C THR A 102 -9.08 -2.38 -6.84
N LYS A 103 -8.63 -1.16 -7.17
CA LYS A 103 -8.08 -0.86 -8.48
C LYS A 103 -6.68 -1.44 -8.61
N THR A 104 -6.32 -1.79 -9.84
CA THR A 104 -5.03 -2.41 -10.15
C THR A 104 -4.17 -1.47 -10.98
N CYS A 105 -2.89 -1.46 -10.70
CA CYS A 105 -1.90 -0.75 -11.51
C CYS A 105 -0.55 -1.47 -11.43
N GLN A 106 0.43 -0.91 -12.11
CA GLN A 106 1.81 -1.33 -12.04
C GLN A 106 2.64 -0.28 -11.30
N VAL A 107 3.49 -0.72 -10.37
CA VAL A 107 4.43 0.18 -9.68
C VAL A 107 5.86 -0.32 -9.83
N THR A 108 6.78 0.62 -10.07
CA THR A 108 8.23 0.33 -10.03
C THR A 108 8.78 0.78 -8.69
N VAL A 109 9.44 -0.11 -7.97
CA VAL A 109 10.01 0.14 -6.64
C VAL A 109 11.53 0.04 -6.65
N LYS A 110 12.14 0.81 -5.75
CA LYS A 110 13.57 0.73 -5.45
C LYS A 110 13.81 0.79 -3.94
N ASN A 111 14.64 -0.12 -3.45
CA ASN A 111 15.23 -0.06 -2.12
C ASN A 111 16.27 1.07 -2.10
N GLU A 112 16.13 1.97 -1.15
CA GLU A 112 17.02 3.10 -0.94
C GLU A 112 17.45 3.14 0.52
N GLU A 113 18.70 3.52 0.73
CA GLU A 113 19.22 3.83 2.05
C GLU A 113 18.97 5.31 2.35
N SER A 114 18.42 5.58 3.52
CA SER A 114 18.28 6.94 4.05
C SER A 114 18.89 6.98 5.44
N GLU A 115 19.68 8.01 5.73
CA GLU A 115 20.20 8.25 7.06
C GLU A 115 19.32 9.27 7.79
N TYR A 116 18.88 8.94 9.00
CA TYR A 116 18.18 9.86 9.87
C TYR A 116 18.62 9.66 11.31
N ASN A 117 19.07 10.74 11.96
CA ASN A 117 19.64 10.73 13.32
C ASN A 117 20.76 9.67 13.51
N GLY A 118 21.63 9.50 12.50
CA GLY A 118 22.74 8.54 12.54
C GLY A 118 22.33 7.07 12.38
N GLN A 119 21.05 6.78 12.10
CA GLN A 119 20.58 5.43 11.76
C GLN A 119 20.33 5.32 10.26
N ILE A 120 20.81 4.22 9.66
CA ILE A 120 20.56 3.88 8.25
C ILE A 120 19.28 3.06 8.17
N TYR A 121 18.33 3.55 7.39
CA TYR A 121 17.07 2.87 7.08
C TYR A 121 17.09 2.40 5.64
N LYS A 122 16.75 1.13 5.42
CA LYS A 122 16.47 0.59 4.08
C LYS A 122 14.98 0.67 3.82
N ASN A 123 14.60 1.56 2.92
CA ASN A 123 13.21 1.83 2.59
C ASN A 123 12.91 1.42 1.15
N LEU A 124 11.80 0.72 0.95
CA LEU A 124 11.27 0.45 -0.38
C LEU A 124 10.41 1.65 -0.83
N ASN A 125 10.84 2.33 -1.88
CA ASN A 125 10.15 3.51 -2.40
C ASN A 125 9.56 3.24 -3.78
N VAL A 126 8.31 3.67 -3.99
CA VAL A 126 7.68 3.71 -5.32
C VAL A 126 8.30 4.84 -6.14
N LYS A 127 8.79 4.51 -7.34
CA LYS A 127 9.49 5.41 -8.26
C LYS A 127 8.70 5.75 -9.52
N ALA A 128 7.81 4.86 -9.93
CA ALA A 128 6.94 5.09 -11.08
C ALA A 128 5.62 4.35 -10.91
N TRP A 129 4.59 4.92 -11.51
CA TRP A 129 3.25 4.35 -11.62
C TRP A 129 2.92 4.20 -13.10
N ALA A 130 2.30 3.08 -13.46
CA ALA A 130 1.83 2.80 -14.80
C ALA A 130 0.52 2.00 -14.75
N GLU A 131 -0.21 1.99 -15.87
CA GLU A 131 -1.40 1.16 -16.01
C GLU A 131 -1.04 -0.32 -15.86
N SER A 132 -1.95 -1.09 -15.25
CA SER A 132 -1.80 -2.55 -15.15
C SER A 132 -1.72 -3.16 -16.55
N LYS A 133 -0.79 -4.10 -16.75
CA LYS A 133 -0.71 -4.85 -18.02
C LYS A 133 -1.67 -6.05 -18.06
N ILE A 134 -2.31 -6.36 -16.93
CA ILE A 134 -3.21 -7.49 -16.79
C ILE A 134 -4.63 -7.03 -17.04
N THR A 135 -5.24 -7.58 -18.08
CA THR A 135 -6.65 -7.32 -18.41
C THR A 135 -7.56 -8.33 -17.72
N GLY A 136 -8.82 -7.95 -17.53
CA GLY A 136 -9.83 -8.80 -16.90
C GLY A 136 -10.09 -8.45 -15.43
N PRO A 137 -11.01 -9.18 -14.78
CA PRO A 137 -11.39 -8.92 -13.40
C PRO A 137 -10.23 -9.22 -12.44
N LEU A 138 -10.14 -8.45 -11.36
CA LEU A 138 -9.24 -8.74 -10.25
C LEU A 138 -9.56 -10.14 -9.68
N GLN A 139 -8.57 -11.02 -9.60
CA GLN A 139 -8.70 -12.36 -9.00
C GLN A 139 -7.85 -12.50 -7.73
N HIS A 140 -7.32 -11.38 -7.21
CA HIS A 140 -6.54 -11.37 -5.98
C HIS A 140 -7.36 -11.90 -4.81
N VAL A 141 -6.82 -12.89 -4.09
CA VAL A 141 -7.45 -13.43 -2.88
C VAL A 141 -6.88 -12.75 -1.65
N PHE A 142 -7.65 -11.85 -1.05
CA PHE A 142 -7.26 -11.17 0.18
C PHE A 142 -7.29 -12.13 1.37
N LYS A 143 -6.26 -12.06 2.23
CA LYS A 143 -6.26 -12.77 3.52
C LYS A 143 -7.37 -12.21 4.39
N LYS A 144 -8.23 -13.07 4.94
CA LYS A 144 -9.18 -12.67 5.98
C LYS A 144 -8.37 -12.27 7.21
N LYS A 145 -8.71 -11.15 7.86
CA LYS A 145 -8.27 -10.94 9.23
C LYS A 145 -8.89 -12.06 10.05
N ASP A 146 -8.07 -12.91 10.64
CA ASP A 146 -8.52 -13.79 11.71
C ASP A 146 -9.07 -12.86 12.80
N ALA A 147 -10.38 -12.94 13.04
CA ALA A 147 -10.95 -12.31 14.22
C ALA A 147 -10.36 -13.09 15.39
N GLU A 148 -9.38 -12.54 16.09
CA GLU A 148 -9.01 -13.08 17.38
C GLU A 148 -10.28 -13.09 18.24
N PRO A 149 -10.67 -14.25 18.81
CA PRO A 149 -11.78 -14.27 19.75
C PRO A 149 -11.42 -13.30 20.88
N MET A 150 -12.23 -12.25 21.05
CA MET A 150 -12.14 -11.42 22.24
C MET A 150 -12.20 -12.36 23.46
N PRO A 151 -11.26 -12.29 24.40
CA PRO A 151 -11.38 -13.06 25.63
C PRO A 151 -12.70 -12.69 26.28
N GLU A 152 -13.53 -13.70 26.57
CA GLU A 152 -14.71 -13.52 27.41
C GLU A 152 -14.26 -12.92 28.74
N ILE A 153 -14.62 -11.65 28.97
CA ILE A 153 -14.44 -11.00 30.25
C ILE A 153 -15.47 -11.66 31.19
N ASN A 154 -15.05 -12.69 31.90
CA ASN A 154 -15.88 -13.27 32.96
C ASN A 154 -15.92 -12.27 34.12
N GLU A 155 -17.12 -11.81 34.49
CA GLU A 155 -17.35 -10.84 35.58
C GLU A 155 -16.72 -11.29 36.90
N SER A 156 -16.42 -12.58 37.06
CA SER A 156 -15.72 -13.15 38.21
C SER A 156 -14.25 -12.72 38.37
N ASN A 157 -13.65 -12.02 37.39
CA ASN A 157 -12.26 -11.55 37.42
C ASN A 157 -12.12 -10.02 37.58
N LEU A 158 -13.21 -9.30 37.82
CA LEU A 158 -13.14 -7.88 38.18
C LEU A 158 -12.89 -7.77 39.69
N PRO A 159 -11.78 -7.15 40.15
CA PRO A 159 -11.64 -6.81 41.55
C PRO A 159 -12.67 -5.74 41.90
N PHE A 160 -13.50 -6.03 42.91
CA PHE A 160 -14.43 -5.08 43.53
C PHE A 160 -13.69 -3.90 44.18
#